data_AF-A0A2T7UFZ4-F1
#
_entry.id   AF-A0A2T7UFZ4-F1
#
_cell.length_a   1.000
_cell.length_b   1.000
_cell.length_c   1.000
_cell.angle_alpha   90.00
_cell.angle_beta   90.00
_cell.angle_gamma   90.00
#
_symmetry.space_group_name_H-M   'P 1'
#
loop_
_entity.id
_entity.type
_entity.pdbx_description
1 polymer ?
#
loop_
_entity_poly.entity_id
_entity_poly.type
_entity_poly.pdbx_seq_one_letter_code
_entity_poly.pdbx_strand_id
1 'polypeptide(L)'
;MHKPMPKLIRLFAALLLLALGLGSAWAQRMYDSSGRQLGRIDAQRYFNASGQQIGRVDGERIYDASGRQLGRIDGERVYDASGRQMGRIDGERLYSASGSLMGRLDGERIYDASGRQVGRADGLRRMQMIVYFYFFM
;
A
#
# COMPACT_ATOMS: atom_id res chain seq x y z
N MET A 1 29.70 26.12 35.58
CA MET A 1 30.74 25.14 35.18
C MET A 1 30.06 23.95 34.50
N HIS A 2 30.11 23.86 33.17
CA HIS A 2 29.60 22.70 32.42
C HIS A 2 30.77 21.74 32.20
N LYS A 3 30.82 20.61 32.91
CA LYS A 3 31.87 19.60 32.68
C LYS A 3 31.64 18.97 31.29
N PRO A 4 32.64 18.97 30.39
CA PRO A 4 32.47 18.35 29.08
C PRO A 4 32.25 16.84 29.26
N MET A 5 31.22 16.30 28.60
CA MET A 5 30.95 14.86 28.64
C MET A 5 32.16 14.06 28.11
N PRO A 6 32.50 12.92 28.76
CA PRO A 6 33.65 12.11 28.38
C PRO A 6 33.47 11.53 26.98
N LYS A 7 34.58 11.43 26.22
CA LYS A 7 34.60 11.02 24.81
C LYS A 7 33.90 9.67 24.57
N LEU A 8 33.98 8.75 25.54
CA LEU A 8 33.33 7.44 25.49
C LEU A 8 31.79 7.53 25.48
N ILE A 9 31.21 8.44 26.27
CA ILE A 9 29.76 8.67 26.30
C ILE A 9 29.28 9.30 24.99
N ARG A 10 30.10 10.18 24.39
CA ARG A 10 29.79 10.76 23.08
C ARG A 10 29.81 9.72 21.97
N LEU A 11 30.78 8.79 22.00
CA LEU A 11 30.86 7.70 21.04
C LEU A 11 29.68 6.74 21.19
N PHE A 12 29.31 6.42 22.43
CA PHE A 12 28.18 5.55 22.73
C PHE A 12 26.85 6.20 22.33
N ALA A 13 26.67 7.49 22.59
CA ALA A 13 25.49 8.25 22.16
C ALA A 13 25.41 8.37 20.63
N ALA A 14 26.53 8.55 19.94
CA ALA A 14 26.58 8.57 18.48
C ALA A 14 26.24 7.20 17.88
N LEU A 15 26.74 6.11 18.47
CA LEU A 15 26.41 4.74 18.04
C LEU A 15 24.94 4.40 18.29
N LEU A 16 24.38 4.85 19.43
CA LEU A 16 22.96 4.67 19.76
C LEU A 16 22.06 5.47 18.79
N LEU A 17 22.42 6.70 18.45
CA LEU A 17 21.72 7.50 17.45
C LEU A 17 21.83 6.90 16.04
N LEU A 18 22.97 6.33 15.68
CA LEU A 18 23.14 5.63 14.41
C LEU A 18 22.28 4.35 14.35
N ALA A 19 22.25 3.58 15.44
CA ALA A 19 21.45 2.36 15.56
C ALA A 19 19.94 2.65 15.57
N LEU A 20 19.50 3.75 16.19
CA LEU A 20 18.12 4.22 16.17
C LEU A 20 17.73 4.86 14.82
N GLY A 21 18.69 5.39 14.07
CA GLY A 21 18.50 5.97 12.73
C GLY A 21 18.38 4.92 11.62
N LEU A 22 18.85 3.69 11.85
CA LEU A 22 18.61 2.52 11.00
C LEU A 22 17.22 1.91 11.24
N GLY A 23 16.20 2.76 11.41
CA GLY A 23 14.82 2.33 11.42
C GLY A 23 14.55 1.60 10.12
N SER A 24 14.39 0.28 10.21
CA SER A 24 14.06 -0.58 9.08
C SER A 24 12.82 -0.01 8.41
N ALA A 25 13.01 0.67 7.28
CA ALA A 25 11.90 1.00 6.39
C ALA A 25 11.45 -0.32 5.78
N TRP A 26 10.54 -1.01 6.47
CA TRP A 26 9.86 -2.20 5.97
C TRP A 26 9.36 -1.85 4.57
N ALA A 27 9.95 -2.47 3.56
CA ALA A 27 9.70 -2.06 2.20
C ALA A 27 8.29 -2.53 1.81
N GLN A 28 7.32 -1.62 1.81
CA GLN A 28 5.95 -1.89 1.38
C GLN A 28 5.94 -2.22 -0.11
N ARG A 29 5.92 -3.50 -0.47
CA ARG A 29 6.07 -3.99 -1.85
C ARG A 29 4.93 -4.91 -2.24
N MET A 30 4.65 -4.93 -3.54
CA MET A 30 3.72 -5.88 -4.15
C MET A 30 4.44 -6.70 -5.21
N TYR A 31 4.06 -7.97 -5.29
CA TYR A 31 4.62 -8.96 -6.21
C TYR A 31 3.49 -9.71 -6.88
N ASP A 32 3.73 -10.19 -8.10
CA ASP A 32 2.82 -11.13 -8.75
C ASP A 32 3.03 -12.55 -8.21
N SER A 33 2.24 -13.50 -8.73
CA SER A 33 2.32 -14.91 -8.36
C SER A 33 3.65 -15.59 -8.70
N SER A 34 4.45 -15.01 -9.60
CA SER A 34 5.78 -15.51 -9.98
C SER A 34 6.91 -14.91 -9.11
N GLY A 35 6.57 -13.97 -8.21
CA GLY A 35 7.54 -13.27 -7.37
C GLY A 35 8.15 -12.04 -8.05
N ARG A 36 7.68 -11.63 -9.23
CA ARG A 36 8.14 -10.38 -9.85
C ARG A 36 7.51 -9.21 -9.13
N GLN A 37 8.33 -8.21 -8.79
CA GLN A 37 7.82 -6.99 -8.16
C GLN A 37 6.90 -6.24 -9.13
N LEU A 38 5.68 -5.97 -8.67
CA LEU A 38 4.67 -5.15 -9.37
C LEU A 38 4.82 -3.67 -9.04
N GLY A 39 5.16 -3.37 -7.79
CA GLY A 39 5.23 -2.00 -7.32
C GLY A 39 5.64 -1.89 -5.86
N ARG A 40 5.65 -0.65 -5.38
CA ARG A 40 5.86 -0.31 -3.98
C ARG A 40 4.92 0.80 -3.56
N ILE A 41 4.70 0.89 -2.25
CA ILE A 41 3.94 1.96 -1.64
C ILE A 41 4.86 2.72 -0.70
N ASP A 42 4.74 4.04 -0.67
CA ASP A 42 5.41 4.88 0.31
C ASP A 42 4.34 5.80 0.92
N ALA A 43 3.97 5.48 2.15
CA ALA A 43 2.83 6.04 2.86
C ALA A 43 1.51 5.92 2.06
N GLN A 44 1.13 6.96 1.34
CA GLN A 44 -0.09 7.02 0.52
C GLN A 44 0.18 7.15 -0.98
N ARG A 45 1.44 7.01 -1.41
CA ARG A 45 1.85 7.08 -2.81
C ARG A 45 2.14 5.68 -3.36
N TYR A 46 1.65 5.41 -4.56
CA TYR A 46 1.77 4.13 -5.23
C TYR A 46 2.75 4.28 -6.39
N PHE A 47 3.68 3.34 -6.51
CA PHE A 47 4.69 3.31 -7.55
C PHE A 47 4.68 1.96 -8.26
N ASN A 48 4.91 1.98 -9.56
CA ASN A 48 5.12 0.76 -10.34
C ASN A 48 6.52 0.16 -10.09
N ALA A 49 6.82 -0.97 -10.72
CA ALA A 49 8.09 -1.67 -10.61
C ALA A 49 9.31 -0.86 -11.07
N SER A 50 9.13 0.08 -12.02
CA SER A 50 10.19 0.99 -12.48
C SER A 50 10.39 2.20 -11.55
N GLY A 51 9.59 2.32 -10.49
CA GLY A 51 9.68 3.40 -9.51
C GLY A 51 8.95 4.69 -9.91
N GLN A 52 8.17 4.67 -10.99
CA GLN A 52 7.32 5.80 -11.38
C GLN A 52 6.06 5.81 -10.51
N GLN A 53 5.69 6.99 -10.01
CA GLN A 53 4.43 7.15 -9.29
C GLN A 53 3.27 6.91 -10.26
N ILE A 54 2.32 6.08 -9.86
CA ILE A 54 1.09 5.77 -10.62
C ILE A 54 -0.14 6.40 -9.99
N GLY A 55 -0.09 6.71 -8.70
CA GLY A 55 -1.19 7.37 -8.02
C GLY A 55 -0.91 7.69 -6.56
N ARG A 56 -1.90 8.29 -5.92
CA ARG A 56 -1.89 8.60 -4.48
C ARG A 56 -3.28 8.52 -3.88
N VAL A 57 -3.32 8.32 -2.56
CA VAL A 57 -4.53 8.37 -1.75
C VAL A 57 -4.49 9.62 -0.87
N ASP A 58 -5.63 10.30 -0.75
CA ASP A 58 -5.83 11.42 0.15
C ASP A 58 -7.21 11.30 0.81
N GLY A 59 -7.22 10.92 2.08
CA GLY A 59 -8.42 10.45 2.78
C GLY A 59 -9.04 9.25 2.05
N GLU A 60 -10.29 9.41 1.64
CA GLU A 60 -11.05 8.41 0.88
C GLU A 60 -10.84 8.48 -0.63
N ARG A 61 -10.18 9.53 -1.13
CA ARG A 61 -10.06 9.81 -2.57
C ARG A 61 -8.77 9.24 -3.14
N ILE A 62 -8.87 8.68 -4.34
CA ILE A 62 -7.75 8.11 -5.09
C ILE A 62 -7.51 8.99 -6.31
N TYR A 63 -6.25 9.29 -6.59
CA TYR A 63 -5.81 10.12 -7.71
C TYR A 63 -4.73 9.41 -8.52
N ASP A 64 -4.69 9.69 -9.82
CA ASP A 64 -3.56 9.32 -10.67
C ASP A 64 -2.33 10.21 -10.39
N ALA A 65 -1.21 9.88 -11.03
CA ALA A 65 0.03 10.61 -10.88
C ALA A 65 -0.04 12.09 -11.33
N SER A 66 -0.98 12.44 -12.21
CA SER A 66 -1.22 13.82 -12.66
C SER A 66 -2.10 14.62 -11.70
N GLY A 67 -2.66 13.98 -10.68
CA GLY A 67 -3.55 14.60 -9.70
C GLY A 67 -5.02 14.60 -10.10
N ARG A 68 -5.41 13.91 -11.19
CA ARG A 68 -6.82 13.71 -11.53
C ARG A 68 -7.41 12.62 -10.66
N GLN A 69 -8.62 12.86 -10.14
CA GLN A 69 -9.32 11.89 -9.31
C GLN A 69 -9.70 10.66 -10.15
N LEU A 70 -9.37 9.46 -9.65
CA LEU A 70 -9.79 8.18 -10.21
C LEU A 70 -11.07 7.69 -9.58
N GLY A 71 -11.24 7.94 -8.28
CA GLY A 71 -12.43 7.55 -7.55
C GLY A 71 -12.31 7.77 -6.05
N ARG A 72 -13.11 7.02 -5.29
CA ARG A 72 -13.07 7.01 -3.83
C ARG A 72 -13.52 5.67 -3.25
N ILE A 73 -13.11 5.40 -2.02
CA ILE A 73 -13.64 4.31 -1.20
C ILE A 73 -14.32 4.93 0.01
N ASP A 74 -15.61 4.67 0.18
CA ASP A 74 -16.44 5.15 1.29
C ASP A 74 -17.03 3.93 1.99
N GLY A 75 -16.50 3.65 3.19
CA GLY A 75 -16.73 2.41 3.91
C GLY A 75 -16.37 1.17 3.09
N GLU A 76 -17.38 0.37 2.79
CA GLU A 76 -17.27 -0.86 2.00
C GLU A 76 -17.58 -0.68 0.51
N ARG A 77 -17.82 0.55 0.05
CA ARG A 77 -18.20 0.81 -1.35
C ARG A 77 -17.10 1.54 -2.10
N VAL A 78 -16.91 1.14 -3.35
CA VAL A 78 -15.89 1.72 -4.25
C VAL A 78 -16.60 2.44 -5.38
N TYR A 79 -16.22 3.68 -5.64
CA TYR A 79 -16.83 4.55 -6.65
C TYR A 79 -15.80 5.09 -7.61
N ASP A 80 -16.19 5.29 -8.87
CA ASP A 80 -15.42 6.06 -9.83
C ASP A 80 -15.46 7.56 -9.52
N ALA A 81 -14.68 8.34 -10.27
CA ALA A 81 -14.63 9.80 -10.13
C ALA A 81 -15.97 10.50 -10.44
N SER A 82 -16.85 9.87 -11.22
CA SER A 82 -18.21 10.38 -11.51
C SER A 82 -19.23 10.03 -10.42
N GLY A 83 -18.84 9.23 -9.44
CA GLY A 83 -19.68 8.79 -8.33
C GLY A 83 -20.48 7.52 -8.61
N ARG A 84 -20.25 6.81 -9.71
CA ARG A 84 -20.88 5.50 -9.97
C ARG A 84 -20.16 4.42 -9.17
N GLN A 85 -20.93 3.53 -8.56
CA GLN A 85 -20.36 2.40 -7.85
C GLN A 85 -19.68 1.46 -8.84
N MET A 86 -18.42 1.11 -8.57
CA MET A 86 -17.63 0.13 -9.33
C MET A 86 -17.49 -1.20 -8.60
N GLY A 87 -17.59 -1.17 -7.27
CA GLY A 87 -17.39 -2.36 -6.45
C GLY A 87 -17.88 -2.22 -5.01
N ARG A 88 -17.76 -3.33 -4.30
CA ARG A 88 -17.95 -3.39 -2.85
C ARG A 88 -16.99 -4.39 -2.21
N ILE A 89 -16.69 -4.17 -0.95
CA ILE A 89 -15.85 -5.01 -0.10
C ILE A 89 -16.77 -5.68 0.92
N ASP A 90 -16.63 -6.99 1.12
CA ASP A 90 -17.35 -7.72 2.19
C ASP A 90 -16.35 -8.65 2.87
N GLY A 91 -15.91 -8.25 4.06
CA GLY A 91 -14.76 -8.85 4.72
C GLY A 91 -13.57 -8.96 3.75
N GLU A 92 -13.00 -10.15 3.64
CA GLU A 92 -11.85 -10.38 2.75
C GLU A 92 -12.18 -10.41 1.25
N ARG A 93 -13.45 -10.35 0.86
CA ARG A 93 -13.89 -10.52 -0.52
C ARG A 93 -14.11 -9.18 -1.22
N LEU A 94 -13.73 -9.12 -2.48
CA LEU A 94 -13.82 -7.94 -3.34
C LEU A 94 -14.77 -8.26 -4.49
N TYR A 95 -15.79 -7.43 -4.67
CA TYR A 95 -16.87 -7.62 -5.63
C TYR A 95 -16.97 -6.48 -6.63
N SER A 96 -17.49 -6.78 -7.81
CA SER A 96 -17.93 -5.77 -8.78
C SER A 96 -19.23 -5.09 -8.30
N ALA A 97 -19.60 -4.00 -8.97
CA ALA A 97 -20.88 -3.32 -8.75
C ALA A 97 -22.09 -4.25 -8.99
N SER A 98 -22.00 -5.17 -9.95
CA SER A 98 -23.03 -6.18 -10.22
C SER A 98 -23.06 -7.32 -9.18
N GLY A 99 -22.09 -7.37 -8.27
CA GLY A 99 -22.01 -8.36 -7.22
C GLY A 99 -21.33 -9.67 -7.57
N SER A 100 -20.64 -9.72 -8.71
CA SER A 100 -19.74 -10.82 -9.04
C SER A 100 -18.48 -10.75 -8.16
N LEU A 101 -18.04 -11.88 -7.61
CA LEU A 101 -16.75 -11.95 -6.92
C LEU A 101 -15.63 -11.68 -7.93
N MET A 102 -14.75 -10.73 -7.61
CA MET A 102 -13.57 -10.42 -8.42
C MET A 102 -12.31 -11.02 -7.82
N GLY A 103 -12.23 -11.06 -6.49
CA GLY A 103 -11.09 -11.62 -5.79
C GLY A 103 -11.27 -11.63 -4.28
N ARG A 104 -10.25 -12.08 -3.57
CA ARG A 104 -10.18 -12.01 -2.11
C ARG A 104 -8.76 -11.73 -1.63
N LEU A 105 -8.67 -11.22 -0.42
CA LEU A 105 -7.43 -11.04 0.32
C LEU A 105 -7.34 -12.14 1.38
N ASP A 106 -6.15 -12.67 1.64
CA ASP A 106 -5.89 -13.57 2.77
C ASP A 106 -4.52 -13.21 3.34
N GLY A 107 -4.55 -12.48 4.46
CA GLY A 107 -3.37 -11.82 5.01
C GLY A 107 -2.68 -10.95 3.97
N GLU A 108 -1.47 -11.35 3.57
CA GLU A 108 -0.64 -10.67 2.58
C GLU A 108 -0.85 -11.15 1.14
N ARG A 109 -1.75 -12.09 0.89
CA ARG A 109 -1.98 -12.68 -0.44
C ARG A 109 -3.24 -12.13 -1.09
N ILE A 110 -3.21 -12.04 -2.42
CA ILE A 110 -4.33 -11.63 -3.27
C ILE A 110 -4.66 -12.80 -4.19
N TYR A 111 -5.95 -13.16 -4.21
CA TYR A 111 -6.48 -14.22 -5.06
C TYR A 111 -7.54 -13.66 -6.01
N ASP A 112 -7.61 -14.20 -7.22
CA ASP A 112 -8.72 -13.95 -8.13
C ASP A 112 -9.99 -14.71 -7.71
N ALA A 113 -11.08 -14.49 -8.44
CA ALA A 113 -12.37 -15.13 -8.22
C ALA A 113 -12.35 -16.66 -8.35
N SER A 114 -11.39 -17.22 -9.11
CA SER A 114 -11.20 -18.67 -9.26
C SER A 114 -10.38 -19.28 -8.12
N GLY A 115 -9.81 -18.44 -7.25
CA GLY A 115 -8.98 -18.84 -6.13
C GLY A 115 -7.52 -19.06 -6.48
N ARG A 116 -7.06 -18.63 -7.65
CA ARG A 116 -5.63 -18.60 -7.99
C ARG A 116 -5.00 -17.38 -7.34
N GLN A 117 -3.83 -17.56 -6.72
CA GLN A 117 -3.06 -16.43 -6.20
C GLN A 117 -2.56 -15.59 -7.39
N VAL A 118 -2.86 -14.30 -7.38
CA VAL A 118 -2.45 -13.34 -8.42
C VAL A 118 -1.43 -12.33 -7.90
N GLY A 119 -1.29 -12.21 -6.58
CA GLY A 119 -0.27 -11.36 -6.00
C GLY A 119 -0.02 -11.62 -4.52
N ARG A 120 1.03 -11.01 -4.03
CA ARG A 120 1.39 -10.93 -2.62
C ARG A 120 1.91 -9.54 -2.30
N ALA A 121 1.57 -9.04 -1.13
CA ALA A 121 2.14 -7.84 -0.56
C ALA A 121 3.09 -8.18 0.59
N ASP A 122 4.00 -7.26 0.91
CA ASP A 122 4.87 -7.32 2.08
C ASP A 122 4.76 -5.98 2.81
N GLY A 123 4.26 -5.99 4.05
CA GLY A 123 4.14 -4.77 4.88
C GLY A 123 3.05 -3.78 4.44
N LEU A 124 2.13 -4.17 3.55
CA LEU A 124 0.98 -3.34 3.16
C LEU A 124 -0.19 -3.50 4.13
N ARG A 125 -0.88 -2.40 4.38
CA ARG A 125 -2.19 -2.42 5.05
C ARG A 125 -3.25 -2.96 4.09
N ARG A 126 -4.28 -3.61 4.65
CA ARG A 126 -5.42 -4.14 3.88
C ARG A 126 -6.01 -3.11 2.90
N MET A 127 -6.25 -1.88 3.37
CA MET A 127 -6.80 -0.82 2.52
C MET A 127 -5.88 -0.46 1.33
N GLN A 128 -4.56 -0.54 1.50
CA GLN A 128 -3.63 -0.27 0.40
C GLN A 128 -3.71 -1.35 -0.69
N MET A 129 -3.89 -2.61 -0.30
CA MET A 129 -4.10 -3.71 -1.26
C MET A 129 -5.44 -3.58 -1.98
N ILE A 130 -6.50 -3.15 -1.26
CA ILE A 130 -7.81 -2.88 -1.85
C ILE A 130 -7.74 -1.75 -2.89
N VAL A 131 -7.08 -0.64 -2.55
CA VAL A 131 -6.87 0.47 -3.50
C VAL A 131 -6.11 -0.02 -4.74
N TYR A 132 -5.04 -0.79 -4.54
CA TYR A 132 -4.30 -1.35 -5.67
C TYR A 132 -5.19 -2.23 -6.56
N PHE A 133 -5.97 -3.12 -5.95
CA PHE A 133 -6.88 -4.01 -6.66
C PHE A 133 -7.91 -3.28 -7.52
N TYR A 134 -8.55 -2.24 -7.00
CA TYR A 134 -9.62 -1.55 -7.72
C TYR A 134 -9.15 -0.48 -8.71
N PHE A 135 -7.97 0.11 -8.49
CA PHE A 135 -7.55 1.30 -9.24
C PHE A 135 -6.26 1.14 -10.05
N PHE A 136 -5.43 0.13 -9.76
CA PHE A 136 -4.08 0.01 -10.33
C PHE A 136 -3.71 -1.39 -10.82
N MET A 137 -4.60 -2.38 -10.66
CA MET A 137 -4.48 -3.74 -11.21
C MET A 137 -5.24 -3.84 -12.52
#